data_AF-T1GD97-F1
#
_entry.id   AF-T1GD97-F1
#
_cell.length_a   1.000
_cell.length_b   1.000
_cell.length_c   1.000
_cell.angle_alpha   90.00
_cell.angle_beta   90.00
_cell.angle_gamma   90.00
#
_symmetry.space_group_name_H-M   'P 1'
#
loop_
_entity.id
_entity.type
_entity.pdbx_description
1 polymer ?
#
loop_
_entity_poly.entity_id
_entity_poly.type
_entity_poly.pdbx_seq_one_letter_code
_entity_poly.pdbx_strand_id
1 'polypeptide(L)'
;MKLLRTFIFGASILSIQSYSRIFAKMSSTCPATASYEKNSSSIAYVTMPNNDAAKALAHKIVGHKLAACVNVIPGITSIYSWEGKIDEDNEVLMMIKTRTSRVQDLIKFVKESHPYSVAEVI
;
A
#
# COMPACT_ATOMS: atom_id res chain seq x y z
N MET A 1 51.34 -2.74 -34.97
CA MET A 1 52.81 -2.90 -34.92
C MET A 1 53.42 -1.55 -34.55
N LYS A 2 53.78 -1.44 -33.26
CA LYS A 2 54.75 -0.54 -32.60
C LYS A 2 54.99 0.86 -33.20
N LEU A 3 54.64 1.88 -32.41
CA LEU A 3 55.64 2.89 -32.05
C LEU A 3 55.35 3.44 -30.65
N LEU A 4 56.28 3.07 -29.77
CA LEU A 4 56.42 3.39 -28.37
C LEU A 4 57.02 4.80 -28.26
N ARG A 5 56.40 5.70 -27.49
CA ARG A 5 57.09 6.86 -26.92
C ARG A 5 56.83 6.90 -25.43
N THR A 6 57.82 6.37 -24.72
CA THR A 6 58.06 6.51 -23.29
C THR A 6 58.37 7.99 -22.98
N PHE A 7 57.64 8.60 -22.06
CA PHE A 7 58.17 9.67 -21.22
C PHE A 7 57.60 9.53 -19.81
N ILE A 8 58.53 9.36 -18.88
CA ILE A 8 58.34 9.23 -17.44
C ILE A 8 58.35 10.65 -16.84
N PHE A 9 57.74 10.79 -15.66
CA PHE A 9 57.80 11.86 -14.66
C PHE A 9 56.57 12.77 -14.57
N GLY A 10 55.86 12.64 -13.46
CA GLY A 10 54.81 13.55 -13.04
C GLY A 10 54.04 13.02 -11.85
N ALA A 11 54.69 12.96 -10.68
CA ALA A 11 53.97 12.82 -9.42
C ALA A 11 52.95 13.98 -9.31
N SER A 12 51.67 13.65 -9.20
CA SER A 12 50.64 14.57 -8.75
C SER A 12 49.62 13.75 -7.98
N ILE A 13 49.99 13.51 -6.73
CA ILE A 13 49.07 13.26 -5.62
C ILE A 13 48.13 14.46 -5.61
N LEU A 14 46.95 14.38 -6.23
CA LEU A 14 45.83 15.33 -6.05
C LEU A 14 44.62 14.84 -6.86
N SER A 15 43.90 13.84 -6.34
CA SER A 15 42.49 13.64 -6.71
C SER A 15 41.64 12.89 -5.68
N ILE A 16 42.19 12.57 -4.50
CA ILE A 16 41.39 11.94 -3.42
C ILE A 16 40.42 12.97 -2.79
N GLN A 17 40.57 14.27 -3.06
CA GLN A 17 39.67 15.32 -2.54
C GLN A 17 38.29 15.36 -3.23
N SER A 18 38.08 14.64 -4.33
CA SER A 18 36.81 14.70 -5.08
C SER A 18 35.76 13.68 -4.61
N TYR A 19 36.15 12.65 -3.85
CA TYR A 19 35.21 11.64 -3.34
C TYR A 19 34.52 12.05 -2.03
N SER A 20 35.08 13.01 -1.27
CA SER A 20 34.47 13.53 -0.03
C SER A 20 33.14 14.27 -0.29
N ARG A 21 32.94 14.83 -1.49
CA ARG A 21 31.70 15.56 -1.83
C ARG A 21 30.54 14.69 -2.28
N ILE A 22 30.76 13.40 -2.56
CA ILE A 22 29.70 12.49 -2.98
C ILE A 22 28.98 11.89 -1.76
N PHE A 23 29.68 11.65 -0.64
CA PHE A 23 29.05 11.20 0.61
C PHE A 23 28.33 12.32 1.39
N ALA A 24 28.71 13.59 1.19
CA ALA A 24 28.07 14.73 1.87
C ALA A 24 26.70 15.11 1.29
N LYS A 25 26.29 14.54 0.14
CA LYS A 25 24.98 14.80 -0.47
C LYS A 25 23.92 13.75 -0.11
N MET A 26 24.25 12.84 0.81
CA MET A 26 23.35 11.81 1.34
C MET A 26 23.00 12.10 2.81
N SER A 27 22.88 13.38 3.15
CA SER A 27 22.39 13.86 4.45
C SER A 27 21.46 15.05 4.22
N SER A 28 20.17 14.76 4.01
CA SER A 28 18.99 15.63 4.16
C SER A 28 17.96 15.19 3.13
N THR A 29 16.84 14.57 3.46
CA THR A 29 16.08 14.46 4.70
C THR A 29 15.42 13.08 4.69
N CYS A 30 15.87 12.15 5.52
CA CYS A 30 14.99 11.07 5.94
C CYS A 30 13.91 11.77 6.79
N PRO A 31 12.61 11.79 6.41
CA PRO A 31 11.60 12.29 7.32
C PRO A 31 11.39 11.21 8.38
N ALA A 32 12.38 11.03 9.27
CA ALA A 32 12.27 10.24 10.48
C ALA A 32 11.31 10.91 11.50
N THR A 33 10.75 12.06 11.13
CA THR A 33 9.73 12.82 11.84
C THR A 33 8.63 13.23 10.87
N ALA A 34 8.01 12.27 10.18
CA ALA A 34 6.64 12.52 9.74
C ALA A 34 5.79 12.64 11.02
N SER A 35 5.41 13.88 11.37
CA SER A 35 4.47 14.12 12.47
C SER A 35 3.22 13.29 12.18
N TYR A 36 2.83 12.44 13.14
CA TYR A 36 1.59 11.70 13.03
C TYR A 36 0.43 12.70 13.08
N GLU A 37 -0.15 12.98 11.92
CA GLU A 37 -1.37 13.77 11.83
C GLU A 37 -2.55 12.93 12.32
N LYS A 38 -3.15 13.34 13.45
CA LYS A 38 -4.30 12.67 14.06
C LYS A 38 -5.45 12.61 13.05
N ASN A 39 -6.13 11.47 12.99
CA ASN A 39 -7.27 11.20 12.08
C ASN A 39 -6.93 11.24 10.57
N SER A 40 -5.66 11.08 10.20
CA SER A 40 -5.25 11.04 8.78
C SER A 40 -5.56 9.70 8.07
N SER A 41 -5.71 8.62 8.83
CA SER A 41 -5.91 7.27 8.33
C SER A 41 -7.14 6.60 8.96
N SER A 42 -7.76 5.70 8.20
CA SER A 42 -8.90 4.88 8.63
C SER A 42 -8.69 3.43 8.20
N ILE A 43 -9.33 2.52 8.93
CA ILE A 43 -9.44 1.11 8.56
C ILE A 43 -10.92 0.87 8.26
N ALA A 44 -11.20 0.28 7.11
CA ALA A 44 -12.53 -0.15 6.75
C ALA A 44 -12.60 -1.69 6.75
N TYR A 45 -13.74 -2.23 7.18
CA TYR A 45 -14.08 -3.64 7.09
C TYR A 45 -15.15 -3.88 6.03
N VAL A 46 -14.94 -4.92 5.22
CA VAL A 46 -15.85 -5.38 4.18
C VAL A 46 -15.85 -6.90 4.18
N THR A 47 -17.02 -7.52 4.19
CA THR A 47 -17.18 -8.97 4.07
C THR A 47 -17.46 -9.36 2.63
N MET A 48 -16.97 -10.53 2.19
CA MET A 48 -17.12 -11.02 0.82
C MET A 48 -17.51 -12.51 0.82
N PRO A 49 -18.30 -12.97 -0.17
CA PRO A 49 -18.81 -14.35 -0.21
C PRO A 49 -17.73 -15.43 -0.36
N ASN A 50 -16.58 -15.09 -0.96
CA ASN A 50 -15.50 -16.04 -1.16
C ASN A 50 -14.16 -15.34 -1.41
N ASN A 51 -13.08 -16.13 -1.36
CA ASN A 51 -11.70 -15.65 -1.44
C ASN A 51 -11.36 -15.04 -2.81
N ASP A 52 -11.91 -15.59 -3.90
CA ASP A 52 -11.62 -15.10 -5.25
C ASP A 52 -12.26 -13.73 -5.50
N ALA A 53 -13.51 -13.57 -5.07
CA ALA A 53 -14.21 -12.28 -5.08
C ALA A 53 -13.47 -11.24 -4.21
N ALA A 54 -13.04 -11.63 -3.00
CA ALA A 54 -12.29 -10.75 -2.10
C ALA A 54 -10.95 -10.29 -2.70
N LYS A 55 -10.18 -11.21 -3.28
CA LYS A 55 -8.91 -10.89 -3.95
C LYS A 55 -9.13 -9.99 -5.16
N ALA A 56 -10.13 -10.29 -6.00
CA ALA A 56 -10.45 -9.49 -7.17
C ALA A 56 -10.80 -8.04 -6.77
N LEU A 57 -11.62 -7.86 -5.73
CA LEU A 57 -11.96 -6.53 -5.23
C LEU A 57 -10.74 -5.83 -4.59
N ALA A 58 -9.94 -6.56 -3.80
CA ALA A 58 -8.71 -6.02 -3.20
C ALA A 58 -7.74 -5.46 -4.27
N HIS A 59 -7.52 -6.22 -5.35
CA HIS A 59 -6.68 -5.78 -6.46
C HIS A 59 -7.20 -4.49 -7.11
N LYS A 60 -8.52 -4.39 -7.30
CA LYS A 60 -9.13 -3.17 -7.86
C LYS A 60 -9.00 -1.98 -6.90
N ILE A 61 -9.30 -2.16 -5.60
CA ILE A 61 -9.19 -1.09 -4.60
C ILE A 61 -7.78 -0.49 -4.57
N VAL A 62 -6.76 -1.34 -4.52
CA VAL A 62 -5.36 -0.89 -4.51
C VAL A 62 -4.97 -0.30 -5.87
N GLY A 63 -5.37 -0.92 -6.98
CA GLY A 63 -5.10 -0.43 -8.34
C GLY A 63 -5.69 0.96 -8.61
N HIS A 64 -6.88 1.25 -8.08
CA HIS A 64 -7.52 2.56 -8.13
C HIS A 64 -7.00 3.56 -7.08
N LYS A 65 -6.00 3.16 -6.27
CA LYS A 65 -5.41 3.99 -5.20
C LYS A 65 -6.42 4.46 -4.16
N LEU A 66 -7.46 3.68 -3.92
CA LEU A 66 -8.48 3.94 -2.89
C LEU A 66 -8.03 3.48 -1.50
N ALA A 67 -7.06 2.58 -1.43
CA ALA A 67 -6.41 2.14 -0.20
C ALA A 67 -4.92 1.86 -0.44
N ALA A 68 -4.12 1.90 0.62
CA ALA A 68 -2.70 1.55 0.54
C ALA A 68 -2.50 0.03 0.55
N CYS A 69 -3.30 -0.70 1.34
CA CYS A 69 -3.26 -2.15 1.39
C CYS A 69 -4.61 -2.74 1.85
N VAL A 70 -4.79 -4.02 1.57
CA VAL A 70 -5.95 -4.81 2.00
C VAL A 70 -5.43 -6.15 2.52
N ASN A 71 -5.86 -6.56 3.71
CA ASN A 71 -5.66 -7.93 4.18
C ASN A 71 -6.93 -8.72 3.89
N VAL A 72 -6.77 -9.93 3.37
CA VAL A 72 -7.86 -10.87 3.09
C VAL A 72 -7.78 -12.01 4.10
N ILE A 73 -8.81 -12.16 4.93
CA ILE A 73 -8.86 -13.10 6.06
C ILE A 73 -9.98 -14.11 5.78
N PRO A 74 -9.66 -15.32 5.31
CA PRO A 74 -10.65 -16.33 4.97
C PRO A 74 -11.18 -17.06 6.21
N GLY A 75 -12.32 -17.73 6.06
CA GLY A 75 -12.85 -18.67 7.06
C GLY A 75 -13.50 -17.97 8.25
N ILE A 76 -14.15 -16.83 8.01
CA ILE A 76 -14.99 -16.19 9.02
C ILE A 76 -16.42 -16.72 8.90
N THR A 77 -17.13 -16.76 10.02
CA THR A 77 -18.56 -17.04 10.07
C THR A 77 -19.28 -15.77 10.46
N SER A 78 -20.11 -15.26 9.56
CA SER A 78 -20.96 -14.08 9.78
C SER A 78 -22.31 -14.55 10.29
N ILE A 79 -22.72 -14.10 11.47
CA ILE A 79 -24.02 -14.43 12.08
C ILE A 79 -24.85 -13.14 12.13
N TYR A 80 -26.04 -13.15 11.52
CA TYR A 80 -26.88 -11.96 11.40
C TYR A 80 -28.37 -12.32 11.40
N SER A 81 -29.24 -11.30 11.53
CA SER A 81 -30.69 -11.46 11.48
C SER A 81 -31.23 -11.02 10.12
N TRP A 82 -31.89 -11.92 9.41
CA TRP A 82 -32.53 -11.65 8.12
C TRP A 82 -33.93 -12.28 8.10
N GLU A 83 -34.92 -11.53 7.62
CA GLU A 83 -36.33 -11.98 7.53
C GLU A 83 -36.89 -12.61 8.83
N GLY A 84 -36.43 -12.11 9.98
CA GLY A 84 -36.87 -12.59 11.30
C GLY A 84 -36.23 -13.91 11.75
N LYS A 85 -35.19 -14.37 11.07
CA LYS A 85 -34.40 -15.56 11.44
C LYS A 85 -32.94 -15.18 11.65
N ILE A 86 -32.24 -15.99 12.44
CA ILE A 86 -30.78 -15.90 12.55
C ILE A 86 -30.20 -16.80 11.48
N ASP A 87 -29.39 -16.21 10.61
CA ASP A 87 -28.67 -16.88 9.54
C ASP A 87 -27.17 -16.82 9.80
N GLU A 88 -26.45 -17.77 9.20
CA GLU A 88 -25.01 -17.89 9.29
C GLU A 88 -24.42 -18.14 7.90
N ASP A 89 -23.44 -17.34 7.50
CA ASP A 89 -22.72 -17.49 6.23
C ASP A 89 -21.21 -17.60 6.46
N ASN A 90 -20.56 -18.42 5.62
CA ASN A 90 -19.10 -18.49 5.58
C ASN A 90 -18.57 -17.43 4.62
N GLU A 91 -17.77 -16.51 5.13
CA GLU A 91 -17.32 -15.35 4.39
C GLU A 91 -15.80 -15.13 4.49
N VAL A 92 -15.36 -14.06 3.84
CA VAL A 92 -13.99 -13.58 3.87
C VAL A 92 -13.99 -12.12 4.31
N LEU A 93 -13.27 -11.81 5.38
CA LEU A 93 -13.11 -10.44 5.85
C LEU A 93 -11.98 -9.73 5.11
N MET A 94 -12.27 -8.55 4.57
CA MET A 94 -11.31 -7.62 4.02
C MET A 94 -11.06 -6.49 5.02
N MET A 95 -9.81 -6.33 5.46
CA MET A 95 -9.37 -5.22 6.30
C MET A 95 -8.54 -4.23 5.47
N ILE A 96 -9.16 -3.10 5.12
CA ILE A 96 -8.70 -2.13 4.13
C ILE A 96 -8.10 -0.92 4.84
N LYS A 97 -6.83 -0.57 4.56
CA LYS A 97 -6.14 0.56 5.20
C LYS A 97 -6.09 1.72 4.24
N THR A 98 -6.77 2.80 4.57
CA THR A 98 -6.88 3.97 3.70
C THR A 98 -6.69 5.28 4.44
N ARG A 99 -6.62 6.39 3.70
CA ARG A 99 -6.68 7.73 4.26
C ARG A 99 -8.13 8.05 4.60
N THR A 100 -8.37 8.74 5.71
CA THR A 100 -9.72 9.14 6.12
C THR A 100 -10.45 9.93 5.02
N SER A 101 -9.71 10.75 4.25
CA SER A 101 -10.25 11.51 3.12
C SER A 101 -10.74 10.66 1.94
N ARG A 102 -10.40 9.37 1.89
CA ARG A 102 -10.77 8.43 0.82
C ARG A 102 -11.88 7.48 1.20
N VAL A 103 -12.36 7.51 2.44
CA VAL A 103 -13.39 6.57 2.92
C VAL A 103 -14.66 6.65 2.09
N GLN A 104 -15.11 7.86 1.71
CA GLN A 104 -16.32 8.01 0.88
C GLN A 104 -16.15 7.46 -0.54
N ASP A 105 -15.00 7.71 -1.16
CA ASP A 105 -14.66 7.14 -2.48
C ASP A 105 -14.60 5.61 -2.41
N LEU A 106 -14.02 5.06 -1.33
CA LEU A 106 -13.93 3.63 -1.09
C LEU A 106 -15.32 3.00 -0.92
N ILE A 107 -16.19 3.58 -0.09
CA ILE A 107 -17.57 3.09 0.13
C ILE A 107 -18.33 3.05 -1.20
N LYS A 108 -18.25 4.11 -1.99
CA LYS A 108 -18.92 4.18 -3.30
C LYS A 108 -18.41 3.08 -4.23
N PHE A 109 -17.09 2.94 -4.33
CA PHE A 109 -16.47 1.93 -5.18
C PHE A 109 -16.84 0.50 -4.78
N VAL A 110 -16.83 0.21 -3.47
CA VAL A 110 -17.25 -1.10 -2.95
C VAL A 110 -18.70 -1.36 -3.34
N LYS A 111 -19.63 -0.43 -3.05
CA LYS A 111 -21.06 -0.58 -3.41
C LYS A 111 -21.30 -0.86 -4.90
N GLU A 112 -20.54 -0.23 -5.78
CA GLU A 112 -20.65 -0.44 -7.24
C GLU A 112 -20.07 -1.78 -7.71
N SER A 113 -19.11 -2.35 -6.96
CA SER A 113 -18.36 -3.55 -7.36
C SER A 113 -18.71 -4.80 -6.56
N HIS A 114 -19.53 -4.67 -5.50
CA HIS A 114 -19.83 -5.75 -4.57
C HIS A 114 -20.86 -6.72 -5.15
N PRO A 115 -20.72 -8.05 -4.92
CA PRO A 115 -21.67 -9.04 -5.40
C PRO A 115 -23.04 -8.96 -4.70
N TYR A 116 -23.07 -8.59 -3.43
CA TYR A 116 -24.33 -8.41 -2.69
C TYR A 116 -24.99 -7.06 -2.99
N SER A 117 -26.33 -7.04 -2.93
CA SER A 117 -27.14 -5.83 -3.08
C SER A 117 -26.92 -4.82 -1.95
N VAL A 118 -26.61 -5.31 -0.74
CA VAL A 118 -26.27 -4.50 0.43
C VAL A 118 -24.89 -4.94 0.93
N ALA A 119 -23.86 -4.22 0.54
CA ALA A 119 -22.48 -4.48 0.97
C ALA A 119 -22.23 -3.93 2.38
N GLU A 120 -21.63 -4.75 3.24
CA GLU A 120 -21.07 -4.28 4.51
C GLU A 120 -19.84 -3.41 4.24
N VAL A 121 -19.86 -2.15 4.72
CA VAL A 121 -18.69 -1.28 4.74
C VAL A 121 -18.75 -0.43 6.01
N ILE A 122 -17.85 -0.70 6.96
CA ILE A 122 -17.76 0.02 8.25
C ILE A 122 -16.34 0.55 8.51
#